data_AF-A0A4Q0PH57-F1
#
_entry.id   AF-A0A4Q0PH57-F1
#
_cell.length_a   1.000
_cell.length_b   1.000
_cell.length_c   1.000
_cell.angle_alpha   90.00
_cell.angle_beta   90.00
_cell.angle_gamma   90.00
#
_symmetry.space_group_name_H-M   'P 1'
#
loop_
_entity.id
_entity.type
_entity.pdbx_description
1 polymer ?
#
loop_
_entity_poly.entity_id
_entity_poly.type
_entity_poly.pdbx_seq_one_letter_code
_entity_poly.pdbx_strand_id
1 'polypeptide(L)'
;MIIYKSFAESFAENLFTSVSIIDLILLFAGVLAVFSIIFIITGLIAKLFGFNMEDRITAQFCGTKKSLVHGTVFSKILFGNMASLGLILLPLMLFHASQIMIISAIASRFARKVDAEKASELANEA
;
A
#
# COMPACT_ATOMS: atom_id res chain seq x y z
N MET A 1 18.67 3.82 -1.93
CA MET A 1 19.15 4.71 -3.01
C MET A 1 18.78 4.26 -4.43
N ILE A 2 18.42 2.99 -4.69
CA ILE A 2 18.04 2.53 -6.06
C ILE A 2 16.79 3.22 -6.60
N ILE A 3 15.70 3.21 -5.83
CA ILE A 3 14.41 3.84 -6.18
C ILE A 3 14.61 5.31 -6.53
N TYR A 4 15.28 6.05 -5.65
CA TYR A 4 15.59 7.46 -5.83
C TYR A 4 16.41 7.69 -7.11
N LYS A 5 17.48 6.91 -7.32
CA LYS A 5 18.31 7.03 -8.53
C LYS A 5 17.50 6.78 -9.78
N SER A 6 16.79 5.65 -9.88
CA SER A 6 16.02 5.29 -11.07
C SER A 6 14.93 6.30 -11.38
N PHE A 7 14.27 6.86 -10.36
CA PHE A 7 13.22 7.85 -10.57
C PHE A 7 13.80 9.22 -10.97
N ALA A 8 14.86 9.67 -10.31
CA ALA A 8 15.54 10.91 -10.64
C ALA A 8 16.12 10.87 -12.07
N GLU A 9 16.69 9.74 -12.47
CA GLU A 9 17.18 9.49 -13.83
C GLU A 9 16.03 9.51 -14.84
N SER A 10 14.93 8.80 -14.60
CA SER A 10 13.76 8.86 -15.48
C SER A 10 13.08 10.24 -15.54
N PHE A 11 13.16 11.04 -14.48
CA PHE A 11 12.67 12.42 -14.46
C PHE A 11 13.59 13.36 -15.24
N ALA A 12 14.92 13.22 -15.07
CA ALA A 12 15.92 13.96 -15.82
C ALA A 12 15.86 13.66 -17.33
N GLU A 13 15.55 12.41 -17.70
CA GLU A 13 15.35 11.96 -19.08
C GLU A 13 13.96 12.29 -19.64
N ASN A 14 13.12 13.01 -18.89
CA ASN A 14 11.74 13.38 -19.28
C ASN A 14 10.86 12.18 -19.66
N LEU A 15 11.15 10.96 -19.20
CA LEU A 15 10.42 9.75 -19.59
C LEU A 15 8.93 9.79 -19.17
N PHE A 16 8.60 10.55 -18.12
CA PHE A 16 7.21 10.73 -17.68
C PHE A 16 6.38 11.66 -18.58
N THR A 17 7.01 12.45 -19.46
CA THR A 17 6.29 13.27 -20.44
C THR A 17 5.54 12.43 -21.49
N SER A 18 6.01 11.20 -21.70
CA SER A 18 5.35 10.20 -22.55
C SER A 18 4.12 9.55 -21.92
N VAL A 19 3.89 9.78 -20.61
CA VAL A 19 2.76 9.20 -19.87
C VAL A 19 1.62 10.21 -19.86
N SER A 20 0.48 9.84 -20.45
CA SER A 20 -0.72 10.68 -20.39
C SER A 20 -1.22 10.79 -18.94
N ILE A 21 -1.82 11.93 -18.59
CA ILE A 21 -2.52 12.10 -17.30
C ILE A 21 -3.59 11.01 -17.13
N ILE A 22 -4.24 10.60 -18.22
CA ILE A 22 -5.24 9.54 -18.21
C ILE A 22 -4.61 8.21 -17.81
N ASP A 23 -3.44 7.87 -18.37
CA ASP A 23 -2.71 6.64 -18.03
C ASP A 23 -2.28 6.65 -16.56
N LEU A 24 -1.87 7.81 -16.04
CA LEU A 24 -1.52 7.96 -14.62
C LEU A 24 -2.73 7.73 -13.70
N ILE A 25 -3.90 8.26 -14.06
CA ILE A 25 -5.14 8.04 -13.31
C ILE A 25 -5.56 6.57 -13.36
N LEU A 26 -5.54 5.94 -14.54
CA LEU A 26 -5.87 4.53 -14.71
C LEU A 26 -4.90 3.64 -13.93
N LEU A 27 -3.61 3.96 -13.96
CA LEU A 27 -2.59 3.27 -13.20
C LEU A 27 -2.86 3.38 -11.70
N PHE A 28 -3.13 4.58 -11.21
CA PHE A 28 -3.42 4.81 -9.80
C PHE A 28 -4.70 4.08 -9.36
N ALA A 29 -5.76 4.13 -10.17
CA ALA A 29 -6.98 3.39 -9.93
C ALA A 29 -6.73 1.86 -9.88
N GLY A 30 -5.94 1.32 -10.80
CA GLY A 30 -5.54 -0.09 -10.81
C GLY A 30 -4.75 -0.48 -9.55
N VAL A 31 -3.81 0.36 -9.12
CA VAL A 31 -3.05 0.17 -7.88
C VAL A 31 -3.99 0.11 -6.66
N LEU A 32 -4.93 1.04 -6.55
CA LEU A 32 -5.92 1.07 -5.47
C LEU A 32 -6.88 -0.12 -5.51
N ALA A 33 -7.26 -0.57 -6.71
CA ALA A 33 -8.11 -1.74 -6.90
C ALA A 33 -7.39 -3.00 -6.38
N VAL A 34 -6.14 -3.23 -6.80
CA VAL A 34 -5.35 -4.37 -6.33
C VAL A 34 -5.13 -4.33 -4.82
N PHE A 35 -4.79 -3.16 -4.26
CA PHE A 35 -4.68 -2.99 -2.80
C PHE A 35 -5.97 -3.38 -2.09
N SER A 36 -7.10 -2.82 -2.52
CA SER A 36 -8.41 -3.06 -1.93
C SER A 36 -8.81 -4.54 -1.99
N ILE A 37 -8.58 -5.18 -3.13
CA ILE A 37 -8.86 -6.62 -3.33
C ILE A 37 -8.08 -7.45 -2.32
N ILE A 38 -6.76 -7.24 -2.20
CA ILE A 38 -5.94 -8.01 -1.27
C ILE A 38 -6.30 -7.70 0.20
N PHE A 39 -6.60 -6.43 0.52
CA PHE A 39 -7.03 -6.04 1.87
C PHE A 39 -8.35 -6.72 2.28
N ILE A 40 -9.30 -6.85 1.35
CA ILE A 40 -10.57 -7.52 1.57
C ILE A 40 -10.36 -9.04 1.69
N ILE A 41 -9.62 -9.64 0.75
CA ILE A 41 -9.36 -11.09 0.74
C ILE A 41 -8.69 -11.54 2.04
N THR A 42 -7.65 -10.83 2.48
CA THR A 42 -6.96 -11.15 3.76
C THR A 42 -7.90 -11.07 4.96
N GLY A 43 -8.80 -10.08 4.99
CA GLY A 43 -9.83 -9.97 6.03
C GLY A 43 -10.88 -11.08 5.98
N LEU A 44 -11.31 -11.48 4.78
CA LEU A 44 -12.26 -12.58 4.58
C LEU A 44 -11.64 -13.92 4.98
N ILE A 45 -10.39 -14.17 4.61
CA ILE A 45 -9.65 -15.38 5.00
C ILE A 45 -9.51 -15.46 6.51
N ALA A 46 -9.07 -14.38 7.16
CA ALA A 46 -8.96 -14.32 8.62
C ALA A 46 -10.32 -14.54 9.31
N LYS A 47 -11.41 -14.00 8.72
CA LYS A 47 -12.78 -14.26 9.20
C LYS A 47 -13.18 -15.73 9.04
N LEU A 48 -12.86 -16.36 7.91
CA LEU A 48 -13.16 -17.76 7.65
C LEU A 48 -12.46 -18.70 8.63
N PHE A 49 -11.22 -18.39 9.02
CA PHE A 49 -10.47 -19.12 10.04
C PHE A 49 -10.90 -18.83 11.48
N GLY A 50 -11.92 -17.99 11.70
CA GLY A 50 -12.44 -17.71 13.04
C GLY A 50 -11.53 -16.83 13.90
N PHE A 51 -10.59 -16.10 13.30
CA PHE A 51 -9.69 -15.21 14.06
C PHE A 51 -10.47 -14.12 14.79
N ASN A 52 -9.96 -13.71 15.95
CA ASN A 52 -10.47 -12.58 16.71
C ASN A 52 -10.21 -11.26 15.94
N MET A 53 -10.72 -10.13 16.45
CA MET A 53 -10.63 -8.85 15.76
C MET A 53 -9.17 -8.38 15.59
N GLU A 54 -8.35 -8.51 16.63
CA GLU A 54 -6.96 -8.08 16.64
C GLU A 54 -6.12 -8.85 15.60
N ASP A 55 -6.33 -10.16 15.52
CA ASP A 55 -5.69 -11.05 14.56
C ASP A 55 -6.13 -10.75 13.13
N ARG A 56 -7.39 -10.39 12.90
CA ARG A 56 -7.89 -9.95 11.58
C ARG A 56 -7.22 -8.66 11.13
N ILE A 57 -7.14 -7.66 12.01
CA ILE A 57 -6.43 -6.41 11.69
C ILE A 57 -4.98 -6.70 11.37
N THR A 58 -4.31 -7.50 12.20
CA THR A 58 -2.92 -7.89 12.01
C THR A 58 -2.73 -8.59 10.66
N ALA A 59 -3.59 -9.54 10.30
CA ALA A 59 -3.55 -10.23 9.02
C ALA A 59 -3.74 -9.28 7.83
N GLN A 60 -4.66 -8.31 7.90
CA GLN A 60 -4.87 -7.34 6.84
C GLN A 60 -3.69 -6.36 6.68
N PHE A 61 -3.13 -5.90 7.80
CA PHE A 61 -2.01 -4.95 7.81
C PHE A 61 -0.72 -5.61 7.33
N CYS A 62 -0.42 -6.81 7.84
CA CYS A 62 0.74 -7.58 7.42
C CYS A 62 0.59 -8.12 5.99
N GLY A 63 -0.62 -8.56 5.61
CA GLY A 63 -0.89 -9.11 4.28
C GLY A 63 -0.82 -8.10 3.14
N THR A 64 -1.10 -6.82 3.42
CA THR A 64 -1.01 -5.75 2.40
C THR A 64 0.31 -4.99 2.42
N LYS A 65 1.17 -5.19 3.43
CA LYS A 65 2.53 -4.64 3.44
C LYS A 65 3.42 -5.41 2.46
N LYS A 66 3.47 -4.93 1.22
CA LYS A 66 4.44 -5.40 0.22
C LYS A 66 5.84 -4.90 0.58
N SER A 67 6.89 -5.71 0.39
CA SER A 67 8.25 -5.23 0.57
C SER A 67 8.74 -4.46 -0.67
N LEU A 68 8.84 -3.14 -0.53
CA LEU A 68 9.39 -2.23 -1.56
C LEU A 68 10.79 -2.69 -1.97
N VAL A 69 11.64 -2.94 -0.97
CA VAL A 69 13.06 -3.31 -1.16
C VAL A 69 13.17 -4.54 -2.04
N HIS A 70 12.42 -5.61 -1.75
CA HIS A 70 12.43 -6.82 -2.56
C HIS A 70 11.95 -6.55 -3.99
N GLY A 71 10.84 -5.81 -4.17
CA GLY A 71 10.35 -5.46 -5.50
C GLY A 71 11.39 -4.74 -6.36
N THR A 72 12.15 -3.81 -5.76
CA THR A 72 13.20 -3.06 -6.47
C THR A 72 14.46 -3.87 -6.73
N VAL A 73 14.77 -4.84 -5.89
CA VAL A 73 15.89 -5.77 -6.12
C VAL A 73 15.55 -6.70 -7.29
N PHE A 74 14.34 -7.28 -7.30
CA PHE A 74 13.90 -8.15 -8.39
C PHE A 74 13.78 -7.41 -9.73
N SER A 75 13.31 -6.15 -9.74
CA SER A 75 13.24 -5.39 -10.98
C SER A 75 14.62 -5.20 -11.62
N LYS A 76 15.67 -5.00 -10.82
CA LYS A 76 17.05 -4.91 -11.31
C LYS A 76 17.56 -6.23 -11.90
N ILE A 77 17.17 -7.36 -11.29
CA ILE A 77 17.55 -8.69 -11.79
C ILE A 77 16.81 -9.01 -13.10
N LEU A 78 15.52 -8.71 -13.18
CA LEU A 78 14.66 -9.05 -14.32
C LEU A 78 14.85 -8.11 -15.52
N PHE A 79 15.03 -6.81 -15.28
CA PHE A 79 15.04 -5.77 -16.31
C PHE A 79 16.39 -5.06 -16.43
N GLY A 80 17.40 -5.48 -15.68
CA GLY A 80 18.73 -4.87 -15.72
C GLY A 80 18.70 -3.39 -15.34
N ASN A 81 19.53 -2.61 -16.04
CA ASN A 81 19.73 -1.17 -15.80
C ASN A 81 19.17 -0.33 -16.95
N MET A 82 17.99 -0.71 -17.48
CA MET A 82 17.32 0.02 -18.55
C MET A 82 16.89 1.43 -18.09
N ALA A 83 16.99 2.42 -18.97
CA ALA A 83 16.53 3.79 -18.73
C ALA A 83 15.04 3.87 -18.29
N SER A 84 14.21 2.94 -18.80
CA SER A 84 12.77 2.83 -18.47
C SER A 84 12.47 2.25 -17.08
N LEU A 85 13.48 1.91 -16.28
CA LEU A 85 13.26 1.28 -14.97
C LEU A 85 12.43 2.16 -14.02
N GLY A 86 12.52 3.49 -14.10
CA GLY A 86 11.68 4.38 -13.31
C GLY A 86 10.19 4.30 -13.67
N LEU A 87 9.84 4.07 -14.95
CA LEU A 87 8.45 3.84 -15.38
C LEU A 87 7.92 2.50 -14.87
N ILE A 88 8.75 1.45 -14.90
CA ILE A 88 8.40 0.12 -14.37
C ILE A 88 8.16 0.18 -12.86
N LEU A 89 8.92 1.02 -12.15
CA LEU A 89 8.80 1.20 -10.70
C LEU A 89 7.68 2.17 -10.29
N LEU A 90 7.14 2.98 -11.21
CA LEU A 90 6.09 3.97 -10.92
C LEU A 90 4.86 3.37 -10.20
N PRO A 91 4.27 2.23 -10.64
CA PRO A 91 3.13 1.62 -9.95
C PRO A 91 3.46 1.21 -8.51
N LEU A 92 4.68 0.70 -8.30
CA LEU A 92 5.16 0.26 -7.00
C LEU A 92 5.29 1.45 -6.04
N MET A 93 5.76 2.60 -6.51
CA MET A 93 5.83 3.80 -5.67
C MET A 93 4.45 4.35 -5.32
N LEU A 94 3.54 4.41 -6.29
CA LEU A 94 2.15 4.81 -6.06
C LEU A 94 1.46 3.89 -5.04
N PHE A 95 1.69 2.58 -5.16
CA PHE A 95 1.19 1.59 -4.20
C PHE A 95 1.71 1.90 -2.80
N HIS A 96 3.01 2.14 -2.65
CA HIS A 96 3.59 2.38 -1.34
C HIS A 96 3.08 3.66 -0.67
N ALA A 97 3.02 4.77 -1.40
CA ALA A 97 2.52 6.03 -0.85
C ALA A 97 1.05 5.93 -0.45
N SER A 98 0.20 5.37 -1.33
CA SER A 98 -1.22 5.17 -1.06
C SER A 98 -1.47 4.19 0.09
N GLN A 99 -0.73 3.09 0.15
CA GLN A 99 -0.85 2.09 1.21
C GLN A 99 -0.57 2.68 2.59
N ILE A 100 0.49 3.48 2.74
CA ILE A 100 0.81 4.13 4.03
C ILE A 100 -0.32 5.08 4.44
N MET A 101 -0.81 5.90 3.52
CA MET A 101 -1.91 6.85 3.77
C MET A 101 -3.19 6.12 4.21
N ILE A 102 -3.60 5.09 3.46
CA ILE A 102 -4.84 4.36 3.71
C ILE A 102 -4.76 3.57 5.02
N ILE A 103 -3.67 2.82 5.24
CA ILE A 103 -3.51 2.03 6.46
C ILE A 103 -3.37 2.92 7.69
N SER A 104 -2.70 4.07 7.59
CA SER A 104 -2.64 5.04 8.68
C SER A 104 -4.03 5.56 9.04
N ALA A 105 -4.83 5.97 8.04
CA ALA A 105 -6.19 6.43 8.26
C ALA A 105 -7.09 5.34 8.90
N ILE A 106 -6.96 4.08 8.45
CA ILE A 106 -7.67 2.93 9.01
C ILE A 106 -7.25 2.69 10.48
N ALA A 107 -5.95 2.70 10.76
CA ALA A 107 -5.42 2.53 12.12
C ALA A 107 -5.96 3.61 13.07
N SER A 108 -5.97 4.88 12.66
CA SER A 108 -6.54 5.97 13.45
C SER A 108 -8.04 5.81 13.71
N ARG A 109 -8.79 5.21 12.76
CA ARG A 109 -10.22 4.90 12.98
C ARG A 109 -10.43 3.79 13.99
N PHE A 110 -9.59 2.74 13.97
CA PHE A 110 -9.67 1.67 14.95
C PHE A 110 -9.31 2.16 16.37
N ALA A 111 -8.27 2.96 16.51
CA ALA A 111 -7.90 3.57 17.79
C ALA A 111 -9.08 4.34 18.42
N ARG A 112 -9.74 5.21 17.64
CA ARG A 112 -10.91 5.97 18.12
C ARG A 112 -12.09 5.10 18.56
N LYS A 113 -12.29 3.92 17.97
CA LYS A 113 -13.34 2.99 18.39
C LYS A 113 -13.04 2.39 19.76
N VAL A 114 -11.79 1.93 19.96
CA VAL A 114 -11.34 1.37 21.23
C VAL A 114 -11.44 2.41 22.35
N ASP A 115 -11.05 3.66 22.08
CA ASP A 115 -11.16 4.74 23.06
C ASP A 115 -12.62 5.04 23.45
N ALA A 116 -13.54 5.01 22.47
CA ALA A 116 -14.96 5.23 22.71
C ALA A 116 -15.62 4.09 23.51
N GLU A 117 -15.25 2.84 23.22
CA GLU A 117 -15.72 1.66 23.97
C GLU A 117 -15.28 1.75 25.44
N LYS A 118 -14.01 2.06 25.71
CA LYS A 118 -13.49 2.27 27.08
C LYS A 118 -14.19 3.40 27.83
N ALA A 119 -14.47 4.51 27.16
CA ALA A 119 -15.17 5.63 27.79
C ALA A 119 -16.61 5.28 28.18
N SER A 120 -17.28 4.44 27.37
CA SER A 120 -18.64 3.96 27.68
C SER A 120 -18.66 2.97 28.85
N GLU A 121 -17.65 2.11 28.98
CA GLU A 121 -17.53 1.18 30.13
C GLU A 121 -17.36 1.94 31.44
N LEU A 122 -16.45 2.91 31.48
CA LEU A 122 -16.22 3.77 32.65
C LEU A 122 -17.47 4.56 33.06
N ALA A 123 -18.28 4.99 32.09
CA ALA A 123 -19.53 5.72 32.36
C ALA A 123 -20.65 4.83 32.89
N ASN A 124 -20.64 3.52 32.59
CA ASN A 124 -21.63 2.56 33.10
C ASN A 124 -21.26 2.02 34.49
N GLU A 125 -19.99 2.11 34.90
CA GLU A 125 -19.51 1.72 36.23
C GLU A 125 -19.60 2.84 37.27
N ALA A 126 -19.85 4.09 36.85
CA ALA A 126 -19.99 5.28 37.69
C ALA A 126 -21.45 5.61 38.03
#